data_AF-A0AAV9SPG6-F1
#
_entry.id   AF-A0AAV9SPG6-F1
#
_cell.length_a   1.000
_cell.length_b   1.000
_cell.length_c   1.000
_cell.angle_alpha   90.00
_cell.angle_beta   90.00
_cell.angle_gamma   90.00
#
_symmetry.space_group_name_H-M   'P 1'
#
loop_
_entity.id
_entity.type
_entity.pdbx_description
1 polymer ?
#
loop_
_entity_poly.entity_id
_entity_poly.type
_entity_poly.pdbx_seq_one_letter_code
_entity_poly.pdbx_strand_id
1 'polypeptide(L)'
;MFSSPPFPAAIGSQKKFSRPLLPGTMSKLSEEEQIRSHEARFRAISTELAELRSFPPDRKVKGRELEEYRQRDEYLDFEKTRYGTYIMLLRAKIRSGEEDLSVFESLLLEDNSLQRAHSSPTLQDSSQASQASSSRGNSSKASGCSSKTRQEGQRHSYRQAVKK
;
A
#
# COMPACT_ATOMS: atom_id res chain seq x y z
N MET A 1 19.84 26.32 49.57
CA MET A 1 19.96 25.80 48.19
C MET A 1 18.64 25.12 47.87
N PHE A 2 17.77 25.74 47.09
CA PHE A 2 16.42 25.22 46.83
C PHE A 2 16.32 24.86 45.37
N SER A 3 16.32 23.56 45.07
CA SER A 3 16.03 23.05 43.73
C SER A 3 14.53 22.86 43.57
N SER A 4 14.01 23.23 42.41
CA SER A 4 12.64 22.93 42.03
C SER A 4 12.45 21.40 41.92
N PRO A 5 11.26 20.86 42.28
CA PRO A 5 10.97 19.46 42.10
C PRO A 5 11.09 19.08 40.60
N PRO A 6 11.56 17.86 40.29
CA PRO A 6 11.69 17.40 38.91
C PRO A 6 10.33 17.47 38.20
N PHE A 7 10.36 17.89 36.92
CA PHE A 7 9.15 17.97 36.10
C PHE A 7 8.43 16.60 36.07
N PRO A 8 7.09 16.59 36.04
CA PRO A 8 6.34 15.37 35.75
C PRO A 8 6.88 14.73 34.47
N ALA A 9 7.01 13.40 34.46
CA ALA A 9 7.47 12.67 33.30
C ALA A 9 6.68 13.10 32.05
N ALA A 10 7.39 13.34 30.94
CA ALA A 10 6.75 13.71 29.69
C ALA A 10 5.71 12.64 29.32
N ILE A 11 4.44 13.05 29.20
CA ILE A 11 3.32 12.21 28.76
C ILE A 11 3.57 11.86 27.29
N GLY A 12 4.39 10.84 27.03
CA GLY A 12 4.89 10.50 25.70
C GLY A 12 4.98 9.00 25.43
N SER A 13 4.63 8.15 26.40
CA SER A 13 4.50 6.70 26.25
C SER A 13 3.04 6.31 25.97
N GLN A 14 2.35 7.02 25.08
CA GLN A 14 1.17 6.42 24.47
C GLN A 14 1.66 5.50 23.35
N LYS A 15 1.29 4.21 23.44
CA LYS A 15 1.62 3.19 22.45
C LYS A 15 1.15 3.68 21.09
N LYS A 16 2.09 4.10 20.24
CA LYS A 16 1.79 4.58 18.88
C LYS A 16 1.00 3.53 18.13
N PHE A 17 0.14 3.97 17.22
CA PHE A 17 -0.43 3.05 16.26
C PHE A 17 0.69 2.32 15.51
N SER A 18 0.61 0.99 15.51
CA SER A 18 1.53 0.12 14.79
C SER A 18 0.69 -0.91 14.08
N ARG A 19 0.96 -1.12 12.78
CA ARG A 19 0.28 -2.17 12.02
C ARG A 19 0.59 -3.53 12.65
N PRO A 20 -0.41 -4.37 12.93
CA PRO A 20 -0.17 -5.70 13.47
C PRO A 20 0.61 -6.54 12.45
N LEU A 21 1.48 -7.41 12.97
CA LEU A 21 2.19 -8.38 12.14
C LEU A 21 1.21 -9.46 11.64
N LEU A 22 1.39 -9.86 10.39
CA LEU A 22 0.61 -10.95 9.81
C LEU A 22 1.10 -12.31 10.32
N PRO A 23 0.21 -13.31 10.42
CA PRO A 23 0.62 -14.67 10.73
C PRO A 23 1.57 -15.20 9.65
N GLY A 24 2.66 -15.86 10.08
CA GLY A 24 3.69 -16.39 9.17
C GLY A 24 3.40 -17.79 8.61
N THR A 25 2.28 -18.40 8.98
CA THR A 25 1.91 -19.77 8.58
C THR A 25 0.57 -19.78 7.88
N MET A 26 0.38 -20.77 7.00
CA MET A 26 -0.89 -20.98 6.31
C MET A 26 -2.03 -21.32 7.29
N SER A 27 -3.25 -21.01 6.87
CA SER A 27 -4.47 -21.35 7.60
C SER A 27 -4.69 -22.87 7.62
N LYS A 28 -5.20 -23.39 8.75
CA LYS A 28 -5.65 -24.79 8.90
C LYS A 28 -7.17 -24.95 8.75
N LEU A 29 -7.87 -23.87 8.46
CA LEU A 29 -9.33 -23.83 8.32
C LEU A 29 -9.76 -24.25 6.92
N SER A 30 -10.93 -24.89 6.83
CA SER A 30 -11.64 -25.12 5.55
C SER A 30 -11.97 -23.81 4.84
N GLU A 31 -12.24 -23.86 3.54
CA GLU A 31 -12.54 -22.66 2.74
C GLU A 31 -13.78 -21.92 3.27
N GLU A 32 -14.81 -22.64 3.70
CA GLU A 32 -16.03 -22.07 4.28
C GLU A 32 -15.77 -21.43 5.64
N GLU A 33 -14.92 -22.03 6.47
CA GLU A 33 -14.50 -21.45 7.74
C GLU A 33 -13.67 -20.18 7.53
N GLN A 34 -12.81 -20.16 6.50
CA GLN A 34 -12.05 -18.98 6.13
C GLN A 34 -12.97 -17.84 5.68
N ILE A 35 -13.98 -18.12 4.86
CA ILE A 35 -14.98 -17.12 4.46
C ILE A 35 -15.67 -16.54 5.70
N ARG A 36 -16.18 -17.38 6.61
CA ARG A 36 -16.84 -16.90 7.84
C ARG A 36 -15.93 -16.02 8.69
N SER A 37 -14.67 -16.41 8.83
CA SER A 37 -13.65 -15.66 9.56
C SER A 37 -13.36 -14.31 8.89
N HIS A 38 -13.16 -14.28 7.58
CA HIS A 38 -12.91 -13.05 6.82
C HIS A 38 -14.11 -12.10 6.83
N GLU A 39 -15.34 -12.61 6.72
CA GLU A 39 -16.55 -11.80 6.84
C GLU A 39 -16.69 -11.18 8.22
N ALA A 40 -16.44 -11.96 9.28
CA ALA A 40 -16.44 -11.44 10.64
C ALA A 40 -15.39 -10.33 10.79
N ARG A 41 -14.22 -10.50 10.18
CA ARG A 41 -13.15 -9.51 10.26
C ARG A 41 -13.45 -8.25 9.44
N PHE A 42 -14.02 -8.40 8.25
CA PHE A 42 -14.51 -7.30 7.43
C PHE A 42 -15.56 -6.46 8.16
N ARG A 43 -16.53 -7.09 8.84
CA ARG A 43 -17.54 -6.39 9.65
C ARG A 43 -16.92 -5.62 10.80
N ALA A 44 -16.00 -6.24 11.54
CA ALA A 44 -15.30 -5.60 12.65
C ALA A 44 -14.51 -4.36 12.18
N ILE A 45 -13.71 -4.49 11.12
CA ILE A 45 -12.92 -3.38 10.56
C ILE A 45 -13.84 -2.28 10.02
N SER A 46 -14.93 -2.64 9.35
CA SER A 46 -15.89 -1.65 8.84
C SER A 46 -16.53 -0.83 9.96
N THR A 47 -16.80 -1.47 11.11
CA THR A 47 -17.33 -0.81 12.30
C THR A 47 -16.28 0.11 12.92
N GLU A 48 -15.05 -0.39 13.13
CA GLU A 48 -13.94 0.39 13.68
C GLU A 48 -13.60 1.62 12.81
N LEU A 49 -13.62 1.47 11.48
CA LEU A 49 -13.41 2.57 10.54
C LEU A 49 -14.52 3.61 10.61
N ALA A 50 -15.78 3.18 10.72
CA ALA A 50 -16.92 4.08 10.86
C ALA A 50 -16.86 4.85 12.18
N GLU A 51 -16.52 4.17 13.28
CA GLU A 51 -16.30 4.78 14.59
C GLU A 51 -15.16 5.81 14.54
N LEU A 52 -14.00 5.46 13.96
CA LEU A 52 -12.88 6.39 13.79
C LEU A 52 -13.31 7.66 13.06
N ARG A 53 -14.00 7.51 11.92
CA ARG A 53 -14.47 8.64 11.10
C ARG A 53 -15.59 9.46 11.75
N SER A 54 -16.28 8.93 12.75
CA SER A 54 -17.30 9.66 13.51
C SER A 54 -16.70 10.65 14.53
N PHE A 55 -15.42 10.50 14.87
CA PHE A 55 -14.69 11.39 15.78
C PHE A 55 -13.43 11.97 15.11
N PRO A 56 -13.58 12.84 14.10
CA PRO A 56 -12.42 13.44 13.44
C PRO A 56 -11.65 14.35 14.41
N PRO A 57 -10.30 14.37 14.38
CA PRO A 57 -9.49 15.20 15.25
C PRO A 57 -9.72 16.70 14.97
N ASP A 58 -9.74 17.53 16.03
CA ASP A 58 -9.89 18.98 15.89
C ASP A 58 -8.72 19.57 15.09
N ARG A 59 -9.00 20.50 14.18
CA ARG A 59 -8.00 21.20 13.35
C ARG A 59 -6.95 21.94 14.19
N LYS A 60 -7.22 22.21 15.46
CA LYS A 60 -6.29 22.85 16.42
C LYS A 60 -5.32 21.87 17.09
N VAL A 61 -5.54 20.56 16.93
CA VAL A 61 -4.70 19.51 17.51
C VAL A 61 -3.35 19.46 16.82
N LYS A 62 -2.29 19.25 17.60
CA LYS A 62 -0.89 19.19 17.11
C LYS A 62 -0.72 18.03 16.13
N GLY A 63 0.06 18.24 15.07
CA GLY A 63 0.18 17.34 13.91
C GLY A 63 0.53 15.87 14.19
N ARG A 64 1.03 15.52 15.39
CA ARG A 64 1.27 14.11 15.76
C ARG A 64 -0.03 13.30 15.84
N GLU A 65 -1.05 13.80 16.54
CA GLU A 65 -2.32 13.07 16.71
C GLU A 65 -3.09 13.03 15.39
N LEU A 66 -3.02 14.10 14.59
CA LEU A 66 -3.57 14.13 13.23
C LEU A 66 -2.92 13.08 12.32
N GLU A 67 -1.60 12.92 12.39
CA GLU A 67 -0.88 11.89 11.63
C GLU A 67 -1.21 10.47 12.12
N GLU A 68 -1.36 10.27 13.44
CA GLU A 68 -1.80 8.97 13.99
C GLU A 68 -3.22 8.60 13.55
N TYR A 69 -4.14 9.58 13.53
CA TYR A 69 -5.49 9.40 12.99
C TYR A 69 -5.43 9.01 11.50
N ARG A 70 -4.67 9.74 10.69
CA ARG A 70 -4.51 9.48 9.25
C ARG A 70 -3.98 8.06 9.00
N GLN A 71 -2.95 7.65 9.73
CA GLN A 71 -2.38 6.30 9.60
C GLN A 71 -3.36 5.19 9.99
N ARG A 72 -4.20 5.41 11.02
CA ARG A 72 -5.26 4.47 11.40
C ARG A 72 -6.34 4.40 10.33
N ASP A 73 -6.80 5.54 9.81
CA ASP A 73 -7.81 5.59 8.76
C ASP A 73 -7.36 4.85 7.51
N GLU A 74 -6.16 5.17 6.99
CA GLU A 74 -5.57 4.52 5.83
C GLU A 74 -5.38 3.02 6.05
N TYR A 75 -4.98 2.61 7.26
CA TYR A 75 -4.81 1.19 7.59
C TYR A 75 -6.15 0.44 7.59
N LEU A 76 -7.17 0.97 8.26
CA LEU A 76 -8.46 0.31 8.36
C LEU A 76 -9.16 0.24 6.99
N ASP A 77 -9.02 1.28 6.17
CA ASP A 77 -9.55 1.30 4.79
C ASP A 77 -8.87 0.23 3.91
N PHE A 78 -7.54 0.13 4.01
CA PHE A 78 -6.77 -0.94 3.36
C PHE A 78 -7.20 -2.34 3.82
N GLU A 79 -7.32 -2.56 5.13
CA GLU A 79 -7.71 -3.86 5.69
C GLU A 79 -9.13 -4.25 5.27
N LYS A 80 -10.06 -3.29 5.24
CA LYS A 80 -11.43 -3.50 4.76
C LYS A 80 -11.41 -4.00 3.32
N THR A 81 -10.69 -3.31 2.44
CA THR A 81 -10.53 -3.70 1.04
C THR A 81 -9.90 -5.09 0.94
N ARG A 82 -8.82 -5.35 1.69
CA ARG A 82 -8.12 -6.64 1.68
C ARG A 82 -9.03 -7.82 2.04
N TYR A 83 -9.76 -7.73 3.15
CA TYR A 83 -10.68 -8.80 3.55
C TYR A 83 -11.85 -8.94 2.58
N GLY A 84 -12.33 -7.83 1.98
CA GLY A 84 -13.32 -7.88 0.90
C GLY A 84 -12.83 -8.71 -0.29
N THR A 85 -11.60 -8.46 -0.74
CA THR A 85 -10.96 -9.22 -1.82
C THR A 85 -10.79 -10.69 -1.44
N TYR A 86 -10.35 -11.02 -0.22
CA TYR A 86 -10.21 -12.42 0.21
C TYR A 86 -11.54 -13.18 0.19
N ILE A 87 -12.62 -12.56 0.66
CA ILE A 87 -13.96 -13.16 0.62
C ILE A 87 -14.40 -13.41 -0.82
N MET A 88 -14.22 -12.41 -1.69
CA MET A 88 -14.57 -12.52 -3.11
C MET A 88 -13.82 -13.66 -3.80
N LEU A 89 -12.50 -13.72 -3.60
CA LEU A 89 -11.63 -14.75 -4.18
C LEU A 89 -11.99 -16.16 -3.67
N LEU A 90 -12.15 -16.35 -2.37
CA LEU A 90 -12.53 -17.66 -1.81
C LEU A 90 -13.90 -18.12 -2.32
N ARG A 91 -14.87 -17.20 -2.38
CA ARG A 91 -16.18 -17.53 -2.95
C ARG A 91 -16.09 -17.89 -4.43
N ALA A 92 -15.23 -17.23 -5.21
CA ALA A 92 -15.01 -17.58 -6.60
C ALA A 92 -14.37 -18.97 -6.72
N LYS A 93 -13.35 -19.26 -5.89
CA LYS A 93 -12.68 -20.57 -5.86
C LYS A 93 -13.65 -21.71 -5.56
N ILE A 94 -14.47 -21.59 -4.51
CA ILE A 94 -15.47 -22.61 -4.16
C ILE A 94 -16.47 -22.84 -5.30
N ARG A 95 -16.87 -21.77 -6.00
CA ARG A 95 -17.81 -21.89 -7.13
C ARG A 95 -17.17 -22.54 -8.36
N SER A 96 -15.91 -22.23 -8.67
CA SER A 96 -15.23 -22.81 -9.83
C SER A 96 -14.82 -24.25 -9.59
N GLY A 97 -14.47 -24.63 -8.36
CA GLY A 97 -13.90 -25.94 -8.03
C GLY A 97 -12.50 -26.14 -8.65
N GLU A 98 -11.88 -25.07 -9.12
CA GLU A 98 -10.56 -25.11 -9.78
C GLU A 98 -9.44 -25.05 -8.74
N GLU A 99 -8.59 -26.08 -8.76
CA GLU A 99 -7.40 -26.15 -7.90
C GLU A 99 -6.14 -25.63 -8.60
N ASP A 100 -6.12 -25.61 -9.94
CA ASP A 100 -5.00 -25.01 -10.68
C ASP A 100 -5.10 -23.48 -10.63
N LEU A 101 -4.08 -22.86 -10.02
CA LEU A 101 -4.07 -21.42 -9.80
C LEU A 101 -4.04 -20.62 -11.11
N SER A 102 -3.36 -21.12 -12.15
CA SER A 102 -3.21 -20.41 -13.42
C SER A 102 -4.52 -20.39 -14.22
N VAL A 103 -5.26 -21.49 -14.16
CA VAL A 103 -6.61 -21.61 -14.75
C VAL A 103 -7.59 -20.72 -13.98
N PHE A 104 -7.54 -20.76 -12.64
CA PHE A 104 -8.39 -19.91 -11.81
C PHE A 104 -8.16 -18.41 -12.03
N GLU A 105 -6.90 -17.97 -12.15
CA GLU A 105 -6.58 -16.58 -12.49
C GLU A 105 -7.16 -16.18 -13.85
N SER A 106 -7.00 -17.03 -14.86
CA SER A 106 -7.54 -16.76 -16.20
C SER A 106 -9.06 -16.57 -16.18
N LEU A 107 -9.78 -17.43 -15.44
CA LEU A 107 -11.23 -17.33 -15.25
C LEU A 107 -11.63 -16.02 -14.54
N LEU A 108 -10.90 -15.62 -13.49
CA LEU A 108 -11.17 -14.37 -12.77
C LEU A 108 -10.98 -13.12 -13.64
N LEU A 109 -9.99 -13.15 -14.53
CA LEU A 109 -9.69 -12.05 -15.45
C LEU A 109 -10.76 -11.93 -16.54
N GLU A 110 -11.24 -13.06 -17.08
CA GLU A 110 -12.34 -13.07 -18.06
C GLU A 110 -13.66 -12.54 -17.46
N ASP A 111 -13.94 -12.85 -16.20
CA ASP A 111 -15.10 -12.34 -15.46
C ASP A 111 -14.98 -10.83 -15.10
N ASN A 112 -13.90 -10.14 -15.50
CA ASN A 112 -13.57 -8.76 -15.12
C ASN A 112 -13.60 -8.50 -13.60
N SER A 113 -13.46 -9.56 -12.80
CA SER A 113 -13.58 -9.47 -11.33
C SER A 113 -12.39 -8.76 -10.69
N LEU A 114 -11.24 -8.73 -11.38
CA LEU A 114 -10.03 -8.05 -10.96
C LEU A 114 -9.32 -7.40 -12.15
N GLN A 115 -9.00 -6.12 -12.02
CA GLN A 115 -8.18 -5.43 -13.01
C GLN A 115 -6.71 -5.76 -12.81
N ARG A 116 -6.00 -6.05 -13.91
CA ARG A 116 -4.53 -6.14 -13.88
C ARG A 116 -3.99 -4.74 -13.60
N ALA A 117 -3.37 -4.56 -12.44
CA ALA A 117 -2.71 -3.30 -12.11
C ALA A 117 -1.48 -3.12 -13.03
N HIS A 118 -1.54 -2.17 -13.96
CA HIS A 118 -0.40 -1.76 -14.79
C HIS A 118 0.55 -0.82 -14.03
N SER A 119 0.75 -1.04 -12.72
CA SER A 119 1.62 -0.21 -11.88
C SER A 119 3.10 -0.25 -12.29
N SER A 120 3.45 -1.07 -13.30
CA SER A 120 4.72 -1.02 -14.02
C SER A 120 4.47 -0.71 -15.50
N PRO A 121 4.89 0.47 -16.01
CA PRO A 121 4.75 0.81 -17.43
C PRO A 121 5.67 -0.03 -18.36
N THR A 122 6.45 -0.97 -17.82
CA THR A 122 7.50 -1.70 -18.55
C THR A 122 7.15 -3.12 -18.99
N LEU A 123 5.94 -3.62 -18.73
CA LEU A 123 5.49 -4.92 -19.24
C LEU A 123 4.27 -4.71 -20.14
N GLN A 124 4.54 -4.37 -21.40
CA GLN A 124 3.55 -4.50 -22.46
C GLN A 124 3.39 -5.98 -22.77
N ASP A 125 2.15 -6.46 -22.69
CA ASP A 125 1.73 -7.76 -23.19
C ASP A 125 1.94 -7.76 -24.71
N SER A 126 2.90 -8.57 -25.19
CA SER A 126 3.33 -8.63 -26.59
C SER A 126 2.28 -9.19 -27.57
N SER A 127 1.03 -9.35 -27.11
CA SER A 127 -0.07 -9.99 -27.85
C SER A 127 -0.87 -9.03 -28.73
N GLN A 128 -0.63 -7.70 -28.69
CA GLN A 128 -1.39 -6.71 -29.48
C GLN A 128 -0.52 -5.74 -30.33
N ALA A 129 0.76 -6.04 -30.56
CA ALA A 129 1.65 -5.16 -31.34
C ALA A 129 1.66 -5.41 -32.86
N SER A 130 0.76 -6.25 -33.38
CA SER A 130 0.79 -6.71 -34.77
C SER A 130 -0.46 -6.36 -35.59
N GLN A 131 -1.09 -5.20 -35.37
CA GLN A 131 -2.04 -4.62 -36.34
C GLN A 131 -2.00 -3.08 -36.34
N ALA A 132 -0.89 -2.49 -36.79
CA ALA A 132 -0.90 -1.10 -37.27
C ALA A 132 0.32 -0.82 -38.16
N SER A 133 0.30 -1.33 -39.39
CA SER A 133 1.15 -0.83 -40.47
C SER A 133 0.28 -0.38 -41.64
N SER A 134 0.20 0.94 -41.85
CA SER A 134 0.33 1.62 -43.16
C SER A 134 -0.44 2.95 -43.22
N SER A 135 0.27 4.06 -43.06
CA SER A 135 0.01 5.31 -43.80
C SER A 135 1.23 6.23 -43.67
N ARG A 136 1.73 6.70 -44.81
CA ARG A 136 3.02 7.39 -45.03
C ARG A 136 2.86 8.93 -45.04
N GLY A 137 3.91 9.63 -44.59
CA GLY A 137 4.33 11.01 -44.98
C GLY A 137 3.68 12.15 -44.16
N ASN A 138 4.34 13.24 -43.74
CA ASN A 138 5.56 13.90 -44.22
C ASN A 138 6.20 14.83 -43.14
N SER A 139 7.50 15.09 -43.27
CA SER A 139 8.48 15.99 -42.58
C SER A 139 8.01 17.18 -41.70
N SER A 140 8.70 17.62 -40.62
CA SER A 140 10.06 18.21 -40.61
C SER A 140 10.53 18.68 -39.20
N LYS A 141 11.87 18.62 -38.95
CA LYS A 141 12.80 19.44 -38.08
C LYS A 141 12.34 19.86 -36.66
N ALA A 142 13.14 19.95 -35.60
CA ALA A 142 14.54 19.84 -35.17
C ALA A 142 14.45 19.59 -33.62
N SER A 143 15.41 19.12 -32.82
CA SER A 143 16.77 19.57 -32.55
C SER A 143 17.35 18.62 -31.48
N GLY A 144 18.63 18.26 -31.59
CA GLY A 144 19.26 17.23 -30.75
C GLY A 144 19.79 17.70 -29.39
N CYS A 145 20.23 16.71 -28.59
CA CYS A 145 21.36 16.76 -27.64
C CYS A 145 21.45 15.36 -26.97
N SER A 146 22.22 14.44 -27.55
CA SER A 146 23.56 14.03 -27.12
C SER A 146 23.67 13.54 -25.66
N SER A 147 23.80 12.23 -25.56
CA SER A 147 24.27 11.45 -24.42
C SER A 147 25.66 11.91 -23.94
N LYS A 148 25.80 12.14 -22.62
CA LYS A 148 27.08 12.00 -21.90
C LYS A 148 26.85 11.53 -20.45
N THR A 149 27.42 10.37 -20.16
CA THR A 149 27.75 9.87 -18.83
C THR A 149 28.60 10.89 -18.06
N ARG A 150 28.39 11.04 -16.75
CA ARG A 150 29.27 11.87 -15.92
C ARG A 150 29.46 11.29 -14.52
N GLN A 151 30.73 11.36 -14.14
CA GLN A 151 31.44 10.63 -13.10
C GLN A 151 31.07 11.02 -11.66
N GLU A 152 31.27 10.03 -10.81
CA GLU A 152 31.42 10.06 -9.36
C GLU A 152 32.62 10.95 -8.92
N GLY A 153 32.43 11.73 -7.86
CA GLY A 153 33.54 12.32 -7.10
C GLY A 153 33.32 13.77 -6.63
N GLN A 154 33.00 13.94 -5.34
CA GLN A 154 33.67 14.90 -4.44
C GLN A 154 33.07 14.84 -3.02
N ARG A 155 33.67 14.01 -2.15
CA ARG A 155 33.51 14.11 -0.69
C ARG A 155 34.35 15.29 -0.21
N HIS A 156 33.69 16.35 0.27
CA HIS A 156 34.39 17.47 0.92
C HIS A 156 34.61 17.17 2.41
N SER A 157 35.89 17.13 2.78
CA SER A 157 36.43 17.07 4.14
C SER A 157 36.57 18.48 4.69
N TYR A 158 36.10 18.74 5.92
CA TYR A 158 36.39 19.97 6.64
C TYR A 158 37.23 19.66 7.88
N ARG A 159 38.45 20.20 7.88
CA ARG A 159 39.46 20.13 8.94
C ARG A 159 39.30 21.35 9.88
N GLN A 160 39.71 21.12 11.13
CA GLN A 160 39.65 21.94 12.36
C GLN A 160 40.12 23.41 12.31
N ALA A 161 39.58 24.22 13.23
CA ALA A 161 40.25 24.98 14.33
C ALA A 161 39.12 25.69 15.14
N VAL A 162 39.17 25.95 16.46
CA VAL A 162 40.13 26.82 17.17
C VAL A 162 40.13 26.48 18.68
N LYS A 163 41.33 26.49 19.28
CA LYS A 163 41.57 26.54 20.73
C LYS A 163 41.18 27.91 21.31
N LYS A 164 40.71 27.93 22.56
CA LYS A 164 41.19 28.82 23.61
C LYS A 164 40.90 28.21 24.97
#